data_AF-A0A0R2F9M1-F1
#
_entry.id   AF-A0A0R2F9M1-F1
#
_cell.length_a   1.000
_cell.length_b   1.000
_cell.length_c   1.000
_cell.angle_alpha   90.00
_cell.angle_beta   90.00
_cell.angle_gamma   90.00
#
_symmetry.space_group_name_H-M   'P 1'
#
loop_
_entity.id
_entity.type
_entity.pdbx_description
1 polymer ?
#
loop_
_entity_poly.entity_id
_entity_poly.type
_entity_poly.pdbx_seq_one_letter_code
_entity_poly.pdbx_strand_id
1 'polypeptide(L)'
;MKTKSLILADGIYGLVAGVILLIAPLVITASAIGDVANGNTNTTSVWGILFFLLKLAALALGIYSLIYYKNSELVKPAAAILLIVGGGVALIPLLGWVGGIVIIVGGGIALANLKHFGTPAAN
;
A
#
# COMPACT_ATOMS: atom_id res chain seq x y z
N MET A 1 -8.31 0.20 21.88
CA MET A 1 -9.14 -0.26 20.74
C MET A 1 -8.67 0.30 19.40
N LYS A 2 -8.45 1.62 19.27
CA LYS A 2 -8.05 2.27 18.00
C LYS A 2 -6.69 1.80 17.44
N THR A 3 -5.73 1.52 18.31
CA THR A 3 -4.37 1.08 17.99
C THR A 3 -4.29 -0.27 17.28
N LYS A 4 -5.17 -1.23 17.59
CA LYS A 4 -5.22 -2.52 16.88
C LYS A 4 -5.90 -2.39 15.51
N SER A 5 -6.94 -1.54 15.45
CA SER A 5 -7.71 -1.32 14.23
C SER A 5 -6.87 -0.64 13.15
N LEU A 6 -6.05 0.35 13.53
CA LEU A 6 -5.21 1.07 12.58
C LEU A 6 -4.13 0.17 11.95
N ILE A 7 -3.43 -0.65 12.74
CA ILE A 7 -2.40 -1.53 12.17
C ILE A 7 -2.98 -2.66 11.33
N LEU A 8 -4.21 -3.09 11.64
CA LEU A 8 -4.97 -4.03 10.83
C LEU A 8 -5.38 -3.38 9.50
N ALA A 9 -5.81 -2.12 9.53
CA ALA A 9 -6.11 -1.35 8.32
C ALA A 9 -4.86 -1.17 7.45
N ASP A 10 -3.72 -0.79 8.02
CA ASP A 10 -2.43 -0.68 7.32
C ASP A 10 -2.01 -2.01 6.69
N GLY A 11 -2.20 -3.11 7.42
CA GLY A 11 -1.88 -4.45 6.95
C GLY A 11 -2.75 -4.93 5.79
N ILE A 12 -4.07 -4.83 5.93
CA ILE A 12 -5.02 -5.19 4.87
C ILE A 12 -4.79 -4.29 3.65
N TYR A 13 -4.66 -2.99 3.88
CA TYR A 13 -4.41 -2.03 2.82
C TYR A 13 -3.11 -2.37 2.08
N GLY A 14 -2.01 -2.59 2.79
CA GLY A 14 -0.73 -2.94 2.18
C GLY A 14 -0.79 -4.23 1.36
N LEU A 15 -1.54 -5.24 1.81
CA LEU A 15 -1.73 -6.47 1.06
C LEU A 15 -2.58 -6.25 -0.21
N VAL A 16 -3.77 -5.67 -0.05
CA VAL A 16 -4.74 -5.49 -1.15
C VAL A 16 -4.24 -4.48 -2.17
N ALA A 17 -3.87 -3.28 -1.71
CA ALA A 17 -3.36 -2.23 -2.59
C ALA A 17 -2.03 -2.64 -3.24
N GLY A 18 -1.17 -3.34 -2.51
CA GLY A 18 0.09 -3.86 -3.03
C GLY A 18 -0.10 -4.86 -4.18
N VAL A 19 -1.04 -5.80 -4.05
CA VAL A 19 -1.39 -6.75 -5.13
C VAL A 19 -2.00 -6.04 -6.33
N ILE A 20 -2.91 -5.09 -6.11
CA ILE A 20 -3.49 -4.28 -7.19
C ILE A 20 -2.38 -3.52 -7.95
N LEU A 21 -1.43 -2.92 -7.23
CA LEU A 21 -0.31 -2.19 -7.83
C LEU A 21 0.69 -3.10 -8.55
N LEU A 22 0.85 -4.36 -8.11
CA LEU A 22 1.68 -5.35 -8.80
C LEU A 22 1.14 -5.67 -10.20
N ILE A 23 -0.19 -5.79 -10.33
CA ILE A 23 -0.88 -6.13 -11.57
C ILE A 23 -1.15 -4.87 -12.42
N ALA A 24 -1.00 -3.67 -11.86
CA ALA A 24 -1.27 -2.39 -12.52
C ALA A 24 -0.62 -2.24 -13.92
N PRO A 25 0.64 -2.65 -14.18
CA PRO A 25 1.22 -2.55 -15.52
C PRO A 25 0.45 -3.37 -16.57
N LEU A 26 -0.04 -4.54 -16.18
CA LEU A 26 -0.82 -5.39 -17.06
C LEU A 26 -2.18 -4.76 -17.38
N VAL A 27 -2.83 -4.18 -16.36
CA VAL A 27 -4.12 -3.48 -16.52
C VAL A 27 -3.99 -2.26 -17.41
N ILE A 28 -2.96 -1.43 -17.20
CA ILE A 28 -2.69 -0.25 -18.03
C ILE A 28 -2.37 -0.63 -19.48
N THR A 29 -1.60 -1.70 -19.69
CA THR A 29 -1.27 -2.16 -21.04
C THR A 29 -2.52 -2.68 -21.75
N ALA A 30 -3.33 -3.49 -21.07
CA ALA A 30 -4.59 -4.00 -21.63
C ALA A 30 -5.58 -2.87 -21.93
N SER A 31 -5.71 -1.88 -21.04
CA SER A 31 -6.58 -0.72 -21.28
C SER A 31 -6.08 0.14 -22.45
N ALA A 32 -4.76 0.32 -22.58
CA ALA A 32 -4.18 1.09 -23.68
C ALA A 32 -4.42 0.42 -25.04
N ILE A 33 -4.32 -0.92 -25.12
CA ILE A 33 -4.65 -1.66 -26.34
C ILE A 33 -6.13 -1.50 -26.70
N GLY A 34 -7.02 -1.59 -25.70
CA GLY A 34 -8.45 -1.40 -25.89
C GLY A 34 -8.81 0.01 -26.35
N ASP A 35 -8.20 1.02 -25.73
CA ASP A 35 -8.37 2.43 -26.09
C ASP A 35 -7.95 2.71 -27.54
N VAL A 36 -6.78 2.22 -27.96
CA VAL A 36 -6.30 2.34 -29.35
C VAL A 36 -7.26 1.66 -30.33
N ALA A 37 -7.73 0.44 -30.02
CA ALA A 37 -8.65 -0.29 -30.88
C ALA A 37 -10.01 0.40 -31.05
N ASN A 38 -10.44 1.19 -30.05
CA ASN A 38 -11.73 1.89 -30.05
C ASN A 38 -11.61 3.40 -30.35
N GLY A 39 -10.41 3.91 -30.65
CA GLY A 39 -10.18 5.34 -30.89
C GLY A 39 -10.48 6.23 -29.68
N ASN A 40 -10.33 5.71 -28.46
CA ASN A 40 -10.62 6.39 -27.20
C ASN A 40 -9.36 6.44 -26.31
N THR A 41 -9.37 7.21 -25.24
CA THR A 41 -8.31 7.25 -24.21
C THR A 41 -8.86 7.22 -22.78
N ASN A 42 -10.19 7.09 -22.63
CA ASN A 42 -10.85 7.23 -21.34
C ASN A 42 -10.51 6.07 -20.41
N THR A 43 -10.39 4.84 -20.91
CA THR A 43 -10.23 3.67 -20.06
C THR A 43 -8.87 3.69 -19.36
N THR A 44 -7.80 3.98 -20.09
CA THR A 44 -6.44 4.08 -19.56
C THR A 44 -6.30 5.25 -18.59
N SER A 45 -6.95 6.38 -18.87
CA SER A 45 -6.95 7.54 -17.98
C SER A 45 -7.62 7.25 -16.63
N VAL A 46 -8.76 6.53 -16.63
CA VAL A 46 -9.46 6.12 -15.40
C VAL A 46 -8.60 5.20 -14.54
N TRP A 47 -7.99 4.17 -15.13
CA TRP A 47 -7.08 3.28 -14.40
C TRP A 47 -5.84 4.00 -13.87
N GLY A 48 -5.28 4.93 -14.64
CA GLY A 48 -4.16 5.76 -14.21
C GLY A 48 -4.48 6.57 -12.95
N ILE A 49 -5.65 7.22 -12.91
CA ILE A 49 -6.11 7.99 -11.74
C ILE A 49 -6.32 7.07 -10.53
N LEU A 50 -6.98 5.92 -10.72
CA LEU A 50 -7.23 4.96 -9.64
C LEU A 50 -5.92 4.47 -9.00
N PHE A 51 -4.94 4.07 -9.82
CA PHE A 51 -3.65 3.65 -9.31
C PHE A 51 -2.87 4.79 -8.66
N PHE A 52 -3.02 6.02 -9.13
CA PHE A 52 -2.42 7.18 -8.49
C PHE A 52 -2.98 7.43 -7.07
N LEU A 53 -4.30 7.31 -6.90
CA LEU A 53 -4.95 7.44 -5.60
C LEU A 53 -4.53 6.35 -4.62
N LEU A 54 -4.36 5.11 -5.09
CA LEU A 54 -3.81 4.01 -4.27
C LEU A 54 -2.39 4.32 -3.78
N LYS A 55 -1.53 4.89 -4.63
CA LYS A 55 -0.16 5.25 -4.23
C LYS A 55 -0.17 6.34 -3.15
N LEU A 56 -1.03 7.35 -3.31
CA LEU A 56 -1.20 8.42 -2.33
C LEU A 56 -1.74 7.92 -1.00
N ALA A 57 -2.72 7.03 -1.02
CA ALA A 57 -3.28 6.45 0.20
C ALA A 57 -2.25 5.58 0.95
N ALA A 58 -1.38 4.84 0.24
CA ALA A 58 -0.25 4.14 0.86
C ALA A 58 0.71 5.11 1.59
N LEU A 59 1.02 6.24 0.95
CA LEU A 59 1.87 7.28 1.53
C LEU A 59 1.24 7.91 2.77
N ALA A 60 -0.05 8.27 2.67
CA ALA A 60 -0.80 8.89 3.77
C ALA A 60 -0.94 7.96 4.98
N LEU A 61 -1.29 6.68 4.75
CA LEU A 61 -1.38 5.67 5.81
C LEU A 61 -0.02 5.42 6.46
N GLY A 62 1.05 5.31 5.67
CA GLY A 62 2.40 5.16 6.20
C GLY A 62 2.81 6.34 7.10
N ILE A 63 2.57 7.58 6.68
CA ILE A 63 2.86 8.77 7.48
C ILE A 63 2.01 8.80 8.76
N TYR A 64 0.71 8.53 8.63
CA TYR A 64 -0.22 8.54 9.77
C TYR A 64 0.17 7.50 10.82
N SER A 65 0.48 6.28 10.37
CA SER A 65 0.96 5.17 11.20
C SER A 65 2.28 5.52 11.90
N LEU A 66 3.23 6.12 11.18
CA LEU A 66 4.52 6.53 11.75
C LEU A 66 4.36 7.55 12.89
N ILE A 67 3.46 8.52 12.74
CA ILE A 67 3.19 9.53 13.76
C ILE A 67 2.42 8.91 14.94
N TYR A 68 1.42 8.07 14.66
CA TYR A 68 0.57 7.47 15.68
C TYR A 68 1.32 6.47 16.58
N TYR A 69 2.24 5.69 16.01
CA TYR A 69 3.02 4.66 16.73
C TYR A 69 4.40 5.12 17.18
N LYS A 70 4.75 6.41 17.00
CA LYS A 70 6.10 6.94 17.26
C LYS A 70 6.69 6.57 18.63
N ASN A 71 5.86 6.47 19.66
CA ASN A 71 6.27 6.16 21.03
C ASN A 71 5.82 4.75 21.50
N SER A 72 5.38 3.88 20.59
CA SER A 72 4.84 2.56 20.94
C SER A 72 5.85 1.45 20.64
N GLU A 73 6.25 0.71 21.67
CA GLU A 73 7.15 -0.45 21.53
C GLU A 73 6.49 -1.66 20.86
N LEU A 74 5.15 -1.68 20.80
CA LEU A 74 4.36 -2.79 20.26
C LEU A 74 4.40 -2.89 18.74
N VAL A 75 4.74 -1.78 18.07
CA VAL A 75 4.63 -1.64 16.61
C VAL A 75 5.99 -1.26 16.04
N LYS A 76 6.55 -2.16 15.23
CA LYS A 76 7.80 -1.87 14.53
C LYS A 76 7.58 -0.78 13.48
N PRO A 77 8.38 0.30 13.48
CA PRO A 77 8.25 1.40 12.51
C PRO A 77 8.52 0.93 11.07
N ALA A 78 9.17 -0.23 10.89
CA ALA A 78 9.44 -0.83 9.59
C ALA A 78 8.19 -0.96 8.71
N ALA A 79 7.03 -1.30 9.26
CA ALA A 79 5.79 -1.41 8.47
C ALA A 79 5.38 -0.06 7.86
N ALA A 80 5.36 1.00 8.69
CA ALA A 80 5.02 2.34 8.26
C ALA A 80 6.04 2.90 7.25
N ILE A 81 7.34 2.67 7.50
CA ILE A 81 8.41 3.11 6.59
C ILE A 81 8.29 2.41 5.23
N LEU A 82 7.97 1.11 5.19
CA LEU A 82 7.79 0.38 3.93
C LEU A 82 6.57 0.85 3.16
N LEU A 83 5.47 1.23 3.83
CA LEU A 83 4.33 1.87 3.15
C LEU A 83 4.72 3.22 2.53
N ILE A 84 5.53 4.03 3.22
CA ILE A 84 6.03 5.31 2.70
C ILE A 84 6.99 5.10 1.53
N VAL A 85 8.02 4.25 1.69
CA VAL A 85 9.01 3.98 0.65
C VAL A 85 8.36 3.31 -0.55
N GLY A 86 7.49 2.34 -0.32
CA GLY A 86 6.74 1.66 -1.38
C GLY A 86 5.79 2.60 -2.11
N GLY A 87 5.07 3.47 -1.39
CA GLY A 87 4.23 4.51 -1.99
C GLY A 87 5.05 5.52 -2.81
N GLY A 88 6.22 5.94 -2.30
CA GLY A 88 7.13 6.86 -2.99
C GLY A 88 7.73 6.26 -4.27
N VAL A 89 8.22 5.02 -4.20
CA VAL A 89 8.72 4.29 -5.38
C VAL A 89 7.59 4.04 -6.37
N ALA A 90 6.37 3.77 -5.90
CA ALA A 90 5.24 3.51 -6.77
C ALA A 90 4.81 4.74 -7.58
N LEU A 91 5.11 5.98 -7.13
CA LEU A 91 4.84 7.20 -7.90
C LEU A 91 5.67 7.29 -9.19
N ILE A 92 6.78 6.57 -9.27
CA ILE A 92 7.59 6.50 -10.49
C ILE A 92 6.84 5.64 -11.52
N PRO A 93 6.50 6.15 -12.72
CA PRO A 93 5.64 5.45 -13.67
C PRO A 93 6.11 4.03 -14.01
N LEU A 94 7.41 3.84 -14.25
CA LEU A 94 8.02 2.55 -14.60
C LEU A 94 8.24 1.62 -13.40
N LEU A 95 8.37 2.17 -12.18
CA LEU A 95 8.65 1.39 -10.96
C LEU A 95 7.40 1.21 -10.08
N GLY A 96 6.22 1.58 -10.59
CA GLY A 96 4.92 1.46 -9.92
C GLY A 96 4.70 0.10 -9.26
N TRP A 97 4.99 -0.96 -10.01
CA TRP A 97 4.84 -2.35 -9.58
C TRP A 97 5.87 -2.78 -8.53
N VAL A 98 7.10 -2.26 -8.60
CA VAL A 98 8.15 -2.49 -7.59
C VAL A 98 7.72 -1.86 -6.26
N GLY A 99 7.18 -0.64 -6.31
CA GLY A 99 6.58 -0.01 -5.13
C GLY A 99 5.41 -0.82 -4.57
N GLY A 100 4.61 -1.46 -5.44
CA GLY A 100 3.58 -2.43 -5.04
C GLY A 100 4.14 -3.60 -4.21
N ILE A 101 5.27 -4.20 -4.62
CA ILE A 101 5.94 -5.27 -3.84
C ILE A 101 6.34 -4.78 -2.45
N VAL A 102 6.94 -3.59 -2.37
CA VAL A 102 7.37 -3.01 -1.08
C VAL A 102 6.17 -2.76 -0.17
N ILE A 103 5.04 -2.30 -0.73
CA ILE A 103 3.77 -2.10 -0.01
C ILE A 103 3.21 -3.44 0.52
N ILE A 104 3.31 -4.53 -0.25
CA ILE A 104 2.92 -5.89 0.20
C ILE A 104 3.74 -6.30 1.42
N VAL A 105 5.06 -6.11 1.37
CA VAL A 105 5.96 -6.45 2.49
C VAL A 105 5.63 -5.59 3.72
N GLY A 106 5.41 -4.29 3.53
CA GLY A 106 5.00 -3.37 4.60
C GLY A 106 3.68 -3.80 5.26
N GLY A 107 2.68 -4.15 4.46
CA GLY A 107 1.39 -4.67 4.93
C GLY A 107 1.53 -5.99 5.68
N GLY A 108 2.34 -6.92 5.15
CA GLY A 108 2.62 -8.21 5.80
C GLY A 108 3.26 -8.04 7.18
N ILE A 109 4.18 -7.08 7.34
CA ILE A 109 4.79 -6.75 8.64
C ILE A 109 3.76 -6.09 9.57
N ALA A 110 2.89 -5.21 9.08
CA ALA A 110 1.81 -4.63 9.87
C ALA A 110 0.85 -5.72 10.41
N LEU A 111 0.46 -6.67 9.56
CA LEU A 111 -0.32 -7.85 9.97
C LEU A 111 0.43 -8.71 10.98
N ALA A 112 1.74 -8.94 10.78
CA ALA A 112 2.55 -9.71 11.72
C ALA A 112 2.66 -9.05 13.10
N ASN A 113 2.63 -7.70 13.18
CA ASN A 113 2.62 -6.96 14.44
C ASN A 113 1.31 -7.13 15.22
N LEU A 114 0.21 -7.57 14.59
CA LEU A 114 -1.06 -7.83 15.29
C LEU A 114 -0.93 -8.88 16.39
N LYS A 115 0.01 -9.82 16.25
CA LYS A 115 0.23 -10.88 17.26
C LYS A 115 0.67 -10.31 18.61
N HIS A 116 1.40 -9.20 18.63
CA HIS A 116 1.85 -8.55 19.87
C HIS A 116 0.71 -7.88 20.65
N PHE A 117 -0.43 -7.67 20.00
CA PHE A 117 -1.62 -7.15 20.64
C PHE A 117 -2.46 -8.24 21.31
N GLY A 118 -2.19 -9.52 21.05
CA GLY A 118 -2.93 -10.66 21.61
C GLY A 118 -2.19 -11.42 22.71
N THR A 119 -0.92 -11.13 22.94
CA THR A 119 -0.12 -11.80 23.98
C THR A 119 -0.27 -11.04 25.31
N PRO A 120 -0.74 -11.68 26.41
CA PRO A 120 -0.59 -11.11 27.74
C PRO A 120 0.90 -10.87 27.99
N ALA A 121 1.25 -9.73 28.58
CA ALA A 121 2.60 -9.50 29.06
C ALA A 121 2.99 -10.70 29.94
N ALA A 122 4.06 -11.42 29.57
CA ALA A 122 4.66 -12.36 30.48
C ALA A 122 5.22 -11.51 31.64
N ASN A 123 4.64 -11.73 32.82
CA ASN A 123 4.98 -11.09 34.08
C ASN A 123 6.45 -11.32 34.45
#